data_AF-A0A428KGM1-F1
#
_entry.id   AF-A0A428KGM1-F1
#
_cell.length_a   1.000
_cell.length_b   1.000
_cell.length_c   1.000
_cell.angle_alpha   90.00
_cell.angle_beta   90.00
_cell.angle_gamma   90.00
#
_symmetry.space_group_name_H-M   'P 1'
#
loop_
_entity.id
_entity.type
_entity.pdbx_description
1 polymer ?
#
loop_
_entity_poly.entity_id
_entity_poly.type
_entity_poly.pdbx_seq_one_letter_code
_entity_poly.pdbx_strand_id
1 'polypeptide(L)'
;MKKPLPPASAPSVAPPGQQFSYLLRHGRFSFTERELMEHLQMTYRTIKQREADPSSLTVAEALRVADLLTIPVQTVLAAALADALTTQTEN
;
A
#
# COMPACT_ATOMS: atom_id res chain seq x y z
N MET A 1 7.12 6.72 -42.28
CA MET A 1 5.93 6.22 -41.58
C MET A 1 6.31 6.00 -40.10
N LYS A 2 5.97 6.93 -39.20
CA LYS A 2 6.26 6.78 -37.76
C LYS A 2 5.17 5.89 -37.15
N LYS A 3 5.53 4.67 -36.72
CA LYS A 3 4.64 3.82 -35.93
C LYS A 3 4.35 4.53 -34.60
N PRO A 4 3.08 4.63 -34.15
CA PRO A 4 2.79 5.18 -32.83
C PRO A 4 3.39 4.24 -31.79
N LEU A 5 4.08 4.79 -30.78
CA LEU A 5 4.40 4.03 -29.58
C LEU A 5 3.07 3.56 -28.95
N PRO A 6 2.98 2.32 -28.43
CA PRO A 6 1.82 1.94 -27.64
C PRO A 6 1.69 2.87 -26.43
N PRO A 7 0.47 3.24 -26.00
CA PRO A 7 0.30 3.96 -24.76
C PRO A 7 0.94 3.14 -23.65
N ALA A 8 1.75 3.80 -22.81
CA ALA A 8 2.31 3.18 -21.62
C ALA A 8 1.20 2.41 -20.92
N SER A 9 1.36 1.10 -20.78
CA SER A 9 0.42 0.26 -20.05
C SER A 9 0.14 0.96 -18.72
N ALA A 10 -1.09 1.42 -18.55
CA ALA A 10 -1.55 1.94 -17.27
C ALA A 10 -1.12 0.93 -16.21
N PRO A 11 -0.53 1.35 -15.08
CA PRO A 11 -0.20 0.43 -14.01
C PRO A 11 -1.48 -0.32 -13.71
N SER A 12 -1.42 -1.63 -13.94
CA SER A 12 -2.55 -2.54 -13.82
C SER A 12 -3.27 -2.19 -12.54
N VAL A 13 -4.52 -1.73 -12.64
CA VAL A 13 -5.41 -1.50 -11.50
C VAL A 13 -5.24 -2.73 -10.62
N ALA A 14 -4.61 -2.55 -9.46
CA ALA A 14 -4.34 -3.66 -8.57
C ALA A 14 -5.71 -4.30 -8.28
N PRO A 15 -5.85 -5.62 -8.41
CA PRO A 15 -7.15 -6.27 -8.26
C PRO A 15 -7.80 -5.80 -6.95
N PRO A 16 -9.12 -5.58 -6.93
CA PRO A 16 -9.81 -5.13 -5.71
C PRO A 16 -9.46 -6.09 -4.56
N GLY A 17 -8.71 -5.58 -3.56
CA GLY A 17 -8.06 -6.39 -2.52
C GLY A 17 -6.53 -6.25 -2.42
N GLN A 18 -5.87 -5.46 -3.27
CA GLN A 18 -4.46 -5.10 -3.13
C GLN A 18 -4.25 -3.65 -2.62
N GLN A 19 -5.21 -3.13 -1.87
CA GLN A 19 -5.08 -1.82 -1.23
C GLN A 19 -4.23 -1.94 0.04
N PHE A 20 -3.49 -0.90 0.39
CA PHE A 20 -2.63 -0.89 1.58
C PHE A 20 -3.44 -1.16 2.87
N SER A 21 -4.62 -0.55 2.97
CA SER A 21 -5.57 -0.80 4.06
C SER A 21 -6.07 -2.26 4.09
N TYR A 22 -6.26 -2.87 2.92
CA TYR A 22 -6.67 -4.27 2.80
C TYR A 22 -5.55 -5.22 3.23
N LEU A 23 -4.29 -4.92 2.90
CA LEU A 23 -3.14 -5.71 3.36
C LEU A 23 -3.05 -5.76 4.89
N LEU A 24 -3.35 -4.65 5.56
CA LEU A 24 -3.30 -4.56 7.03
C LEU A 24 -4.50 -5.18 7.73
N ARG A 25 -5.70 -5.15 7.12
CA ARG A 25 -6.96 -5.53 7.77
C ARG A 25 -7.53 -6.88 7.33
N HIS A 26 -7.25 -7.28 6.10
CA HIS A 26 -7.82 -8.47 5.45
C HIS A 26 -6.74 -9.42 4.89
N GLY A 27 -5.49 -9.19 5.27
CA GLY A 27 -4.40 -10.13 5.00
C GLY A 27 -4.56 -11.45 5.75
N ARG A 28 -3.59 -12.35 5.58
CA ARG A 28 -3.52 -13.66 6.27
C ARG A 28 -3.47 -13.53 7.80
N PHE A 29 -3.15 -12.34 8.31
CA PHE A 29 -3.01 -12.03 9.71
C PHE A 29 -4.02 -10.94 10.11
N SER A 30 -4.85 -11.21 11.11
CA SER A 30 -5.66 -10.18 11.76
C SER A 30 -4.90 -9.65 12.96
N PHE A 31 -4.38 -8.42 12.85
CA PHE A 31 -3.73 -7.74 13.95
C PHE A 31 -4.72 -6.84 14.69
N THR A 32 -4.63 -6.83 16.01
CA THR A 32 -5.26 -5.80 16.83
C THR A 32 -4.56 -4.46 16.60
N GLU A 33 -5.24 -3.36 16.91
CA GLU A 33 -4.65 -2.02 16.78
C GLU A 33 -3.40 -1.85 17.64
N ARG A 34 -3.36 -2.49 18.81
CA ARG A 34 -2.18 -2.50 19.68
C ARG A 34 -1.00 -3.21 19.02
N GLU A 35 -1.22 -4.38 18.44
CA GLU A 35 -0.17 -5.13 17.73
C GLU A 35 0.36 -4.35 16.53
N LEU A 36 -0.52 -3.70 15.76
CA LEU A 36 -0.09 -2.83 14.65
C LEU A 36 0.78 -1.67 15.17
N MET A 37 0.39 -1.02 16.26
CA MET A 37 1.20 0.06 16.85
C MET A 37 2.57 -0.43 17.32
N GLU A 38 2.63 -1.59 17.97
CA GLU A 38 3.88 -2.17 18.48
C GLU A 38 4.80 -2.61 17.34
N HIS A 39 4.29 -3.40 16.38
CA HIS A 39 5.08 -3.93 15.28
C HIS A 39 5.52 -2.86 14.30
N LEU A 40 4.62 -1.91 13.97
CA LEU A 40 4.95 -0.82 13.07
C LEU A 40 5.70 0.30 13.79
N GLN A 41 5.80 0.28 15.12
CA GLN A 41 6.35 1.37 15.95
C GLN A 41 5.75 2.72 15.54
N MET A 42 4.43 2.76 15.42
CA MET A 42 3.63 3.90 15.00
C MET A 42 2.52 4.15 15.98
N THR A 43 2.06 5.40 16.07
CA THR A 43 0.81 5.68 16.77
C THR A 43 -0.39 5.23 15.94
N TYR A 44 -1.50 4.95 16.61
CA TYR A 44 -2.78 4.65 15.96
C TYR A 44 -3.17 5.72 14.91
N ARG A 45 -2.99 7.00 15.25
CA ARG A 45 -3.27 8.13 14.35
C ARG A 45 -2.43 8.06 13.08
N THR A 46 -1.14 7.76 13.22
CA THR A 46 -0.23 7.61 12.08
C THR A 46 -0.65 6.45 11.20
N ILE A 47 -0.99 5.30 11.78
CA ILE A 47 -1.46 4.13 11.01
C ILE A 47 -2.72 4.48 10.22
N LYS A 48 -3.71 5.13 10.85
CA LYS A 48 -4.93 5.58 10.17
C LYS A 48 -4.65 6.56 9.05
N GLN A 49 -3.69 7.46 9.25
CA GLN A 49 -3.27 8.39 8.21
C GLN A 49 -2.63 7.66 7.02
N ARG A 50 -1.80 6.64 7.26
CA ARG A 50 -1.20 5.82 6.18
C ARG A 50 -2.21 4.90 5.50
N GLU A 51 -3.20 4.40 6.23
CA GLU A 51 -4.34 3.65 5.67
C GLU A 51 -5.17 4.53 4.73
N ALA A 52 -5.35 5.82 5.07
CA ALA A 52 -6.11 6.78 4.27
C ALA A 52 -5.31 7.37 3.10
N ASP A 53 -4.02 7.61 3.30
CA ASP A 53 -3.10 8.13 2.29
C ASP A 53 -1.78 7.33 2.30
N PRO A 54 -1.73 6.20 1.56
CA PRO A 54 -0.55 5.36 1.52
C PRO A 54 0.60 5.96 0.70
N SER A 55 0.39 7.06 -0.05
CA SER A 55 1.47 7.77 -0.74
C SER A 55 2.48 8.40 0.24
N SER A 56 2.02 8.67 1.46
CA SER A 56 2.82 9.25 2.54
C SER A 56 3.68 8.22 3.30
N LEU A 57 3.59 6.94 2.94
CA LEU A 57 4.34 5.85 3.55
C LEU A 57 5.85 5.98 3.26
N THR A 58 6.67 6.00 4.30
CA THR A 58 8.14 6.01 4.11
C THR A 58 8.67 4.60 3.80
N VAL A 59 9.88 4.51 3.23
CA VAL A 59 10.52 3.21 2.95
C VAL A 59 10.73 2.38 4.22
N ALA A 60 11.10 3.01 5.34
CA ALA A 60 11.27 2.32 6.61
C ALA A 60 9.94 1.80 7.19
N GLU A 61 8.84 2.50 6.92
CA GLU A 61 7.49 2.05 7.28
C GLU A 61 7.06 0.88 6.40
N ALA A 62 7.32 0.94 5.09
CA ALA A 62 7.04 -0.15 4.16
C ALA A 62 7.80 -1.43 4.52
N LEU A 63 9.07 -1.33 4.93
CA LEU A 63 9.86 -2.48 5.39
C LEU A 63 9.25 -3.11 6.65
N ARG A 64 8.84 -2.30 7.64
CA ARG A 64 8.17 -2.81 8.85
C ARG A 64 6.85 -3.53 8.53
N VAL A 65 6.07 -2.99 7.59
CA VAL A 65 4.83 -3.64 7.12
C VAL A 65 5.13 -4.95 6.40
N ALA A 66 6.18 -4.97 5.57
CA ALA A 66 6.62 -6.17 4.85
C ALA A 66 7.06 -7.28 5.81
N ASP A 67 7.85 -6.93 6.82
CA ASP A 67 8.28 -7.85 7.88
C ASP A 67 7.08 -8.38 8.67
N LEU A 68 6.16 -7.49 9.07
CA LEU A 68 4.95 -7.86 9.82
C LEU A 68 4.07 -8.86 9.04
N LEU A 69 3.89 -8.62 7.75
CA LEU A 69 3.07 -9.47 6.88
C LEU A 69 3.82 -10.67 6.33
N THR A 70 5.14 -10.77 6.56
CA THR A 70 6.02 -11.79 5.97
C THR A 70 5.89 -11.84 4.44
N ILE A 71 5.83 -10.66 3.79
CA ILE A 71 5.74 -10.51 2.33
C ILE A 71 6.88 -9.64 1.78
N PRO A 72 7.19 -9.70 0.48
CA PRO A 72 8.18 -8.82 -0.12
C PRO A 72 7.77 -7.34 0.01
N VAL A 73 8.72 -6.46 0.36
CA VAL A 73 8.48 -5.00 0.44
C VAL A 73 7.96 -4.41 -0.88
N GLN A 74 8.33 -5.01 -2.01
CA GLN A 74 7.85 -4.64 -3.34
C GLN A 74 6.33 -4.77 -3.45
N THR A 75 5.74 -5.77 -2.79
CA THR A 75 4.28 -5.97 -2.74
C THR A 75 3.60 -4.87 -1.93
N VAL A 76 4.19 -4.45 -0.82
CA VAL A 76 3.69 -3.35 0.01
C VAL A 76 3.73 -2.02 -0.76
N LEU A 77 4.85 -1.74 -1.41
CA LEU A 77 5.03 -0.51 -2.20
C LEU A 77 4.12 -0.49 -3.43
N ALA A 78 3.95 -1.61 -4.11
CA ALA A 78 3.03 -1.72 -5.25
C ALA A 78 1.58 -1.45 -4.83
N ALA A 79 1.14 -1.97 -3.68
CA ALA A 79 -0.18 -1.71 -3.10
C ALA A 79 -0.36 -0.22 -2.76
N ALA A 80 0.63 0.38 -2.09
CA ALA A 80 0.60 1.79 -1.73
C ALA A 80 0.55 2.71 -2.98
N LEU A 81 1.32 2.36 -4.02
CA LEU A 81 1.34 3.09 -5.29
C LEU A 81 0.03 2.94 -6.07
N ALA A 82 -0.55 1.73 -6.09
CA ALA A 82 -1.83 1.49 -6.74
C ALA A 82 -2.97 2.32 -6.11
N ASP A 83 -3.00 2.42 -4.78
CA ASP A 83 -3.96 3.27 -4.08
C ASP A 83 -3.73 4.75 -4.43
N ALA A 84 -2.49 5.25 -4.36
CA ALA A 84 -2.17 6.64 -4.67
C ALA A 84 -2.59 7.05 -6.09
N LEU A 85 -2.39 6.16 -7.08
CA LEU A 85 -2.76 6.42 -8.48
C LEU A 85 -4.28 6.36 -8.70
N THR A 86 -4.98 5.52 -7.94
CA THR A 86 -6.46 5.44 -8.01
C THR A 86 -7.07 6.73 -7.44
N THR A 87 -6.55 7.24 -6.31
CA THR A 87 -7.04 8.49 -5.70
C THR A 87 -6.80 9.73 -6.58
N GLN A 88 -5.82 9.71 -7.48
CA GLN A 88 -5.57 10.81 -8.43
C GLN A 88 -6.47 10.80 -9.67
N THR A 89 -7.17 9.69 -9.97
CA THR A 89 -8.01 9.59 -11.17
C THR A 89 -9.43 10.12 -10.95
N GLU A 90 -9.83 10.36 -9.69
CA GLU A 90 -11.14 10.90 -9.30
C GLU A 90 -11.15 12.42 -9.04
N ASN A 91 -10.20 13.19 -9.59
CA ASN A 91 -10.15 14.65 -9.41
C ASN A 91 -9.95 15.41 -10.72
#